data_AF-A0A8M1KGL9-F1
#
_entry.id   AF-A0A8M1KGL9-F1
#
_cell.length_a   1.000
_cell.length_b   1.000
_cell.length_c   1.000
_cell.angle_alpha   90.00
_cell.angle_beta   90.00
_cell.angle_gamma   90.00
#
_symmetry.space_group_name_H-M   'P 1'
#
loop_
_entity.id
_entity.type
_entity.pdbx_description
1 polymer ?
#
loop_
_entity_poly.entity_id
_entity_poly.type
_entity_poly.pdbx_seq_one_letter_code
_entity_poly.pdbx_strand_id
1 'polypeptide(L)'
;MSEANILKIICGNGGAIDYERLLELASGFPDINCFEFDSLIENEQLFSLTENSGVKQVLAKTNVRLCKVRDCTGCKNLHLCKLYLHGECTWGRRCGYGHNLNSHHNARVLSEHQLQRLSRAEIRQLLLHNDSPHVLLPPLCMSYNHGEGDYGRCDDKDNCTGLHICEGYIQGTCDSGDCGRSHDFFEPHPMRTLRGRGVPSGMVGSMLSVYRNILVLRGTLKSNAGARTRRRRRGKRGGATTTSGVAKDESSPARPEISEICLPADCKEGNSKMPYQWQFKARETWTDFSISEDIERDFCNPSCASFIALSVKCDPVCFDTMTCGPHEVRRLSTAPSVLMPDFILTTEWLWYWEDENGEWVPYSSIKESHRMSSVSSSDLEKRYQEDNNAVVLFTVGKEHYELSFKGNTLTACPTFIPLSR
;
A
#
# COMPACT_ATOMS: atom_id res chain seq x y z
N MET A 1 -9.63 -17.91 -4.09
CA MET A 1 -9.06 -16.53 -3.97
C MET A 1 -8.79 -16.24 -2.48
N SER A 2 -7.96 -15.24 -2.12
CA SER A 2 -7.74 -14.84 -0.71
C SER A 2 -8.36 -13.48 -0.36
N GLU A 3 -8.63 -13.25 0.93
CA GLU A 3 -9.20 -12.00 1.46
C GLU A 3 -8.36 -10.77 1.08
N ALA A 4 -7.03 -10.91 1.07
CA ALA A 4 -6.10 -9.84 0.69
C ALA A 4 -6.25 -9.42 -0.79
N ASN A 5 -6.62 -10.33 -1.70
CA ASN A 5 -6.93 -9.96 -3.09
C ASN A 5 -8.23 -9.15 -3.14
N ILE A 6 -9.29 -9.58 -2.44
CA ILE A 6 -10.57 -8.88 -2.37
C ILE A 6 -10.38 -7.48 -1.77
N LEU A 7 -9.65 -7.38 -0.66
CA LEU A 7 -9.32 -6.10 -0.03
C LEU A 7 -8.56 -5.16 -0.98
N LYS A 8 -7.62 -5.69 -1.78
CA LYS A 8 -6.91 -4.93 -2.81
C LYS A 8 -7.86 -4.41 -3.90
N ILE A 9 -8.73 -5.27 -4.45
CA ILE A 9 -9.73 -4.89 -5.45
C ILE A 9 -10.64 -3.77 -4.90
N ILE A 10 -11.16 -3.91 -3.68
CA ILE A 10 -12.01 -2.89 -3.06
C ILE A 10 -11.24 -1.59 -2.85
N CYS A 11 -10.00 -1.63 -2.33
CA CYS A 11 -9.20 -0.41 -2.12
C CYS A 11 -8.86 0.32 -3.43
N GLY A 12 -8.51 -0.42 -4.49
CA GLY A 12 -8.27 0.15 -5.83
C GLY A 12 -9.54 0.75 -6.47
N ASN A 13 -10.72 0.22 -6.17
CA ASN A 13 -12.02 0.76 -6.60
C ASN A 13 -12.57 1.82 -5.62
N GLY A 14 -11.71 2.65 -5.05
CA GLY A 14 -12.16 3.74 -4.16
C GLY A 14 -12.64 3.30 -2.77
N GLY A 15 -12.24 2.10 -2.31
CA GLY A 15 -12.47 1.53 -0.97
C GLY A 15 -13.91 1.12 -0.65
N ALA A 16 -14.82 1.21 -1.62
CA ALA A 16 -16.19 0.69 -1.57
C ALA A 16 -16.65 0.33 -2.98
N ILE A 17 -17.27 -0.83 -3.14
CA ILE A 17 -17.67 -1.36 -4.45
C ILE A 17 -19.04 -2.03 -4.38
N ASP A 18 -19.76 -2.07 -5.50
CA ASP A 18 -20.95 -2.91 -5.65
C ASP A 18 -20.61 -4.41 -5.54
N TYR A 19 -21.53 -5.19 -4.98
CA TYR A 19 -21.34 -6.63 -4.75
C TYR A 19 -21.22 -7.43 -6.05
N GLU A 20 -22.10 -7.19 -7.04
CA GLU A 20 -22.08 -7.92 -8.31
C GLU A 20 -20.82 -7.54 -9.09
N ARG A 21 -20.44 -6.26 -9.08
CA ARG A 21 -19.19 -5.80 -9.70
C ARG A 21 -17.94 -6.37 -9.04
N LEU A 22 -17.95 -6.60 -7.72
CA LEU A 22 -16.85 -7.28 -7.03
C LEU A 22 -16.80 -8.77 -7.39
N LEU A 23 -17.96 -9.42 -7.54
CA LEU A 23 -18.07 -10.81 -7.98
C LEU A 23 -17.60 -10.98 -9.43
N GLU A 24 -17.94 -10.06 -10.34
CA GLU A 24 -17.38 -9.98 -11.71
C GLU A 24 -15.85 -9.90 -11.67
N LEU A 25 -15.30 -8.92 -10.96
CA LEU A 25 -13.85 -8.70 -10.86
C LEU A 25 -13.12 -9.84 -10.15
N ALA A 26 -13.78 -10.54 -9.24
CA ALA A 26 -13.26 -11.76 -8.64
C ALA A 26 -13.24 -12.92 -9.64
N SER A 27 -14.34 -13.16 -10.37
CA SER A 27 -14.49 -14.33 -11.26
C SER A 27 -13.49 -14.40 -12.43
N GLY A 28 -12.80 -13.30 -12.74
CA GLY A 28 -11.67 -13.29 -13.67
C GLY A 28 -10.39 -14.00 -13.18
N PHE A 29 -10.34 -14.46 -11.92
CA PHE A 29 -9.22 -15.22 -11.36
C PHE A 29 -9.53 -16.73 -11.36
N PRO A 30 -8.64 -17.60 -11.86
CA PRO A 30 -8.94 -19.02 -12.09
C PRO A 30 -9.16 -19.84 -10.81
N ASP A 31 -8.66 -19.38 -9.66
CA ASP A 31 -8.72 -20.09 -8.38
C ASP A 31 -10.01 -19.76 -7.60
N ILE A 32 -11.20 -19.90 -8.21
CA ILE A 32 -12.49 -19.56 -7.59
C ILE A 32 -13.58 -20.60 -7.84
N ASN A 33 -14.25 -20.98 -6.77
CA ASN A 33 -15.62 -21.46 -6.76
C ASN A 33 -16.50 -20.39 -6.07
N CYS A 34 -17.66 -20.04 -6.62
CA CYS A 34 -18.49 -18.93 -6.13
C CYS A 34 -18.85 -19.06 -4.63
N PHE A 35 -19.02 -20.29 -4.13
CA PHE A 35 -19.29 -20.58 -2.72
C PHE A 35 -18.17 -20.13 -1.74
N GLU A 36 -16.95 -19.90 -2.22
CA GLU A 36 -15.87 -19.35 -1.38
C GLU A 36 -15.96 -17.82 -1.25
N PHE A 37 -16.53 -17.12 -2.23
CA PHE A 37 -16.55 -15.66 -2.29
C PHE A 37 -17.36 -15.04 -1.13
N ASP A 38 -18.58 -15.54 -0.90
CA ASP A 38 -19.42 -15.12 0.23
C ASP A 38 -18.67 -15.27 1.58
N SER A 39 -18.04 -16.43 1.78
CA SER A 39 -17.29 -16.76 3.00
C SER A 39 -16.09 -15.83 3.25
N LEU A 40 -15.47 -15.31 2.18
CA LEU A 40 -14.36 -14.36 2.30
C LEU A 40 -14.86 -12.95 2.67
N ILE A 41 -15.99 -12.49 2.12
CA ILE A 41 -16.54 -11.16 2.45
C ILE A 41 -17.26 -11.12 3.81
N GLU A 42 -17.64 -12.26 4.39
CA GLU A 42 -18.17 -12.36 5.76
C GLU A 42 -17.16 -11.94 6.86
N ASN A 43 -15.88 -11.73 6.54
CA ASN A 43 -14.88 -11.28 7.52
C ASN A 43 -15.13 -9.82 7.97
N GLU A 44 -15.89 -9.66 9.07
CA GLU A 44 -16.21 -8.39 9.71
C GLU A 44 -15.00 -7.54 10.15
N GLN A 45 -13.77 -8.05 10.14
CA GLN A 45 -12.57 -7.24 10.45
C GLN A 45 -12.05 -6.49 9.21
N LEU A 46 -12.17 -7.08 8.03
CA LEU A 46 -11.69 -6.55 6.76
C LEU A 46 -12.80 -5.91 5.90
N PHE A 47 -14.06 -6.32 6.09
CA PHE A 47 -15.17 -5.94 5.22
C PHE A 47 -16.39 -5.43 5.98
N SER A 48 -17.20 -4.60 5.31
CA SER A 48 -18.55 -4.23 5.72
C SER A 48 -19.48 -4.42 4.55
N LEU A 49 -20.44 -5.34 4.68
CA LEU A 49 -21.56 -5.45 3.74
C LEU A 49 -22.64 -4.45 4.16
N THR A 50 -23.14 -3.67 3.21
CA THR A 50 -24.25 -2.74 3.41
C THR A 50 -25.18 -2.73 2.22
N GLU A 51 -26.47 -2.55 2.47
CA GLU A 51 -27.49 -2.46 1.42
C GLU A 51 -28.19 -1.11 1.50
N ASN A 52 -28.24 -0.38 0.38
CA ASN A 52 -28.90 0.92 0.25
C ASN A 52 -29.74 0.93 -1.03
N SER A 53 -31.03 1.23 -0.92
CA SER A 53 -32.00 1.19 -2.03
C SER A 53 -31.98 -0.10 -2.88
N GLY A 54 -31.65 -1.24 -2.26
CA GLY A 54 -31.53 -2.55 -2.93
C GLY A 54 -30.16 -2.83 -3.58
N VAL A 55 -29.25 -1.85 -3.61
CA VAL A 55 -27.86 -2.04 -4.06
C VAL A 55 -27.02 -2.53 -2.88
N LYS A 56 -26.36 -3.68 -3.04
CA LYS A 56 -25.43 -4.24 -2.06
C LYS A 56 -24.02 -3.73 -2.34
N GLN A 57 -23.36 -3.23 -1.33
CA GLN A 57 -21.99 -2.72 -1.41
C GLN A 57 -21.09 -3.37 -0.35
N VAL A 58 -19.82 -3.58 -0.71
CA VAL A 58 -18.78 -4.10 0.17
C VAL A 58 -17.72 -3.01 0.37
N LEU A 59 -17.53 -2.59 1.63
CA LEU A 59 -16.59 -1.54 2.03
C LEU A 59 -15.36 -2.14 2.71
N ALA A 60 -14.18 -1.60 2.42
CA ALA A 60 -12.93 -2.02 3.03
C ALA A 60 -12.75 -1.41 4.43
N LYS A 61 -12.42 -2.26 5.41
CA LYS A 61 -12.24 -1.93 6.83
C LYS A 61 -10.85 -2.27 7.34
N THR A 62 -10.41 -1.51 8.34
CA THR A 62 -9.24 -1.86 9.15
C THR A 62 -9.28 -1.18 10.51
N ASN A 63 -8.53 -1.71 11.47
CA ASN A 63 -8.24 -1.08 12.76
C ASN A 63 -6.89 -0.34 12.79
N VAL A 64 -6.08 -0.41 11.73
CA VAL A 64 -4.81 0.32 11.59
C VAL A 64 -5.05 1.81 11.37
N ARG A 65 -4.32 2.68 12.10
CA ARG A 65 -4.41 4.15 11.99
C ARG A 65 -3.01 4.75 11.79
N LEU A 66 -2.91 6.06 11.54
CA LEU A 66 -1.63 6.75 11.66
C LEU A 66 -1.27 6.95 13.14
N CYS A 67 0.01 6.72 13.48
CA CYS A 67 0.53 7.01 14.81
C CYS A 67 0.67 8.53 15.02
N LYS A 68 0.33 8.99 16.23
CA LYS A 68 0.30 10.41 16.61
C LYS A 68 1.38 10.78 17.64
N VAL A 69 2.20 9.81 18.03
CA VAL A 69 3.29 9.98 19.00
C VAL A 69 4.59 10.15 18.21
N ARG A 70 5.31 11.26 18.42
CA ARG A 70 6.56 11.55 17.70
C ARG A 70 7.65 10.53 18.05
N ASP A 71 7.89 10.34 19.34
CA ASP A 71 9.00 9.54 19.86
C ASP A 71 8.48 8.14 20.29
N CYS A 72 7.85 7.43 19.35
CA CYS A 72 7.12 6.19 19.61
C CYS A 72 8.03 4.96 19.66
N THR A 73 8.10 4.29 20.82
CA THR A 73 8.92 3.08 21.05
C THR A 73 8.27 1.76 20.60
N GLY A 74 7.12 1.81 19.93
CA GLY A 74 6.40 0.63 19.43
C GLY A 74 4.89 0.74 19.64
N CYS A 75 4.10 0.45 18.60
CA CYS A 75 2.64 0.49 18.64
C CYS A 75 2.02 -0.42 17.53
N LYS A 76 0.70 -0.36 17.33
CA LYS A 76 -0.03 -1.07 16.26
C LYS A 76 -0.53 -0.15 15.13
N ASN A 77 0.13 1.00 14.95
CA ASN A 77 -0.24 2.05 14.00
C ASN A 77 0.95 2.39 13.09
N LEU A 78 0.66 2.89 11.90
CA LEU A 78 1.69 3.22 10.91
C LEU A 78 2.43 4.50 11.28
N HIS A 79 3.76 4.43 11.26
CA HIS A 79 4.67 5.55 11.46
C HIS A 79 4.93 6.21 10.10
N LEU A 80 4.03 7.10 9.68
CA LEU A 80 4.09 7.78 8.38
C LEU A 80 3.75 9.27 8.46
N CYS A 81 4.41 10.06 7.61
CA CYS A 81 4.03 11.43 7.34
C CYS A 81 2.69 11.46 6.57
N LYS A 82 1.69 12.17 7.11
CA LYS A 82 0.39 12.31 6.42
C LYS A 82 0.53 12.90 5.01
N LEU A 83 1.46 13.84 4.80
CA LEU A 83 1.66 14.45 3.49
C LEU A 83 2.34 13.48 2.51
N TYR A 84 3.23 12.59 2.99
CA TYR A 84 3.85 11.56 2.14
C TYR A 84 2.81 10.56 1.65
N LEU A 85 1.90 10.14 2.54
CA LEU A 85 0.76 9.29 2.20
C LEU A 85 -0.12 9.94 1.11
N HIS A 86 -0.33 11.26 1.17
CA HIS A 86 -1.05 12.02 0.16
C HIS A 86 -0.26 12.32 -1.13
N GLY A 87 1.07 12.30 -1.11
CA GLY A 87 1.95 12.75 -2.22
C GLY A 87 2.52 14.16 -2.06
N GLU A 88 2.00 14.95 -1.12
CA GLU A 88 2.20 16.40 -0.96
C GLU A 88 3.40 16.79 -0.05
N CYS A 89 4.32 15.88 0.28
CA CYS A 89 5.38 16.16 1.28
C CYS A 89 6.67 16.75 0.68
N THR A 90 6.73 18.07 0.58
CA THR A 90 7.89 18.83 0.06
C THR A 90 9.15 18.76 0.93
N TRP A 91 9.08 18.30 2.20
CA TRP A 91 10.25 18.23 3.08
C TRP A 91 11.22 17.09 2.77
N GLY A 92 10.77 16.03 2.07
CA GLY A 92 11.61 14.87 1.72
C GLY A 92 12.40 14.32 2.90
N ARG A 93 13.73 14.14 2.73
CA ARG A 93 14.66 13.65 3.78
C ARG A 93 14.69 14.48 5.07
N ARG A 94 14.17 15.73 5.05
CA ARG A 94 14.11 16.64 6.22
C ARG A 94 12.78 16.54 6.98
N CYS A 95 11.87 15.65 6.59
CA CYS A 95 10.63 15.44 7.34
C CYS A 95 10.89 14.70 8.66
N GLY A 96 10.37 15.20 9.78
CA GLY A 96 10.44 14.55 11.09
C GLY A 96 9.46 13.37 11.27
N TYR A 97 8.96 12.79 10.18
CA TYR A 97 7.99 11.70 10.14
C TYR A 97 8.37 10.68 9.06
N GLY A 98 7.99 9.41 9.24
CA GLY A 98 8.37 8.33 8.32
C GLY A 98 7.90 8.53 6.88
N HIS A 99 8.81 8.27 5.93
CA HIS A 99 8.54 8.30 4.47
C HIS A 99 8.69 6.92 3.81
N ASN A 100 8.78 5.83 4.58
CA ASN A 100 8.79 4.47 4.05
C ASN A 100 7.58 3.69 4.61
N LEU A 101 6.65 3.32 3.71
CA LEU A 101 5.46 2.51 4.00
C LEU A 101 5.84 1.14 4.57
N ASN A 102 6.99 0.60 4.18
CA ASN A 102 7.43 -0.75 4.48
C ASN A 102 8.65 -0.79 5.42
N SER A 103 8.93 0.30 6.14
CA SER A 103 9.89 0.26 7.25
C SER A 103 9.58 -0.90 8.20
N HIS A 104 10.59 -1.53 8.82
CA HIS A 104 10.45 -2.74 9.65
C HIS A 104 9.25 -2.71 10.62
N HIS A 105 9.00 -1.59 11.30
CA HIS A 105 7.82 -1.39 12.15
C HIS A 105 6.50 -1.41 11.35
N ASN A 106 6.42 -0.66 10.25
CA ASN A 106 5.22 -0.58 9.42
C ASN A 106 4.93 -1.93 8.72
N ALA A 107 5.93 -2.59 8.13
CA ALA A 107 5.76 -3.89 7.47
C ALA A 107 5.15 -4.93 8.41
N ARG A 108 5.60 -4.97 9.67
CA ARG A 108 4.98 -5.79 10.72
C ARG A 108 3.52 -5.41 10.98
N VAL A 109 3.20 -4.12 11.14
CA VAL A 109 1.81 -3.65 11.36
C VAL A 109 0.90 -3.99 10.17
N LEU A 110 1.40 -3.87 8.94
CA LEU A 110 0.67 -4.25 7.72
C LEU A 110 0.41 -5.76 7.70
N SER A 111 1.42 -6.58 8.00
CA SER A 111 1.30 -8.05 8.02
C SER A 111 0.41 -8.56 9.16
N GLU A 112 0.46 -7.97 10.36
CA GLU A 112 -0.46 -8.30 11.47
C GLU A 112 -1.95 -8.03 11.11
N HIS A 113 -2.22 -7.23 10.06
CA HIS A 113 -3.56 -6.82 9.62
C HIS A 113 -3.92 -7.20 8.17
N GLN A 114 -3.17 -8.10 7.52
CA GLN A 114 -3.36 -8.54 6.12
C GLN A 114 -3.29 -7.40 5.05
N LEU A 115 -2.66 -6.26 5.38
CA LEU A 115 -2.59 -5.08 4.52
C LEU A 115 -1.34 -5.03 3.62
N GLN A 116 -0.43 -5.99 3.76
CA GLN A 116 0.94 -5.90 3.22
C GLN A 116 1.08 -6.00 1.69
N ARG A 117 -0.02 -6.25 0.97
CA ARG A 117 -0.07 -6.30 -0.50
C ARG A 117 -0.79 -5.08 -1.11
N LEU A 118 -1.06 -4.07 -0.27
CA LEU A 118 -1.67 -2.80 -0.64
C LEU A 118 -0.59 -1.73 -0.90
N SER A 119 -0.71 -1.01 -2.02
CA SER A 119 0.17 0.10 -2.39
C SER A 119 -0.02 1.32 -1.49
N ARG A 120 0.84 2.35 -1.64
CA ARG A 120 0.67 3.65 -0.97
C ARG A 120 -0.69 4.28 -1.29
N ALA A 121 -1.16 4.16 -2.54
CA ALA A 121 -2.47 4.65 -2.96
C ALA A 121 -3.63 3.89 -2.31
N GLU A 122 -3.55 2.56 -2.24
CA GLU A 122 -4.59 1.71 -1.65
C GLU A 122 -4.64 1.84 -0.11
N ILE A 123 -3.49 1.90 0.55
CA ILE A 123 -3.37 2.19 1.99
C ILE A 123 -3.93 3.59 2.30
N ARG A 124 -3.65 4.59 1.47
CA ARG A 124 -4.27 5.92 1.59
C ARG A 124 -5.79 5.81 1.51
N GLN A 125 -6.33 5.15 0.49
CA GLN A 125 -7.78 5.01 0.31
C GLN A 125 -8.46 4.30 1.48
N LEU A 126 -7.84 3.22 1.99
CA LEU A 126 -8.30 2.48 3.15
C LEU A 126 -8.32 3.36 4.42
N LEU A 127 -7.24 4.10 4.68
CA LEU A 127 -7.12 4.98 5.84
C LEU A 127 -8.04 6.21 5.76
N LEU A 128 -8.36 6.72 4.56
CA LEU A 128 -9.28 7.84 4.39
C LEU A 128 -10.69 7.54 4.92
N HIS A 129 -11.18 6.29 4.79
CA HIS A 129 -12.48 5.89 5.34
C HIS A 129 -12.42 5.46 6.81
N ASN A 130 -11.30 4.86 7.23
CA ASN A 130 -11.20 4.18 8.51
C ASN A 130 -10.59 5.05 9.63
N ASP A 131 -9.62 5.91 9.32
CA ASP A 131 -9.07 6.85 10.31
C ASP A 131 -10.09 7.96 10.64
N SER A 132 -9.89 8.60 11.78
CA SER A 132 -10.74 9.69 12.21
C SER A 132 -10.54 10.92 11.29
N PRO A 133 -11.60 11.62 10.85
CA PRO A 133 -11.56 12.84 10.05
C PRO A 133 -11.10 14.06 10.88
N HIS A 134 -10.10 13.85 11.73
CA HIS A 134 -9.24 14.86 12.32
C HIS A 134 -7.75 14.57 12.02
N VAL A 135 -7.45 13.50 11.27
CA VAL A 135 -6.09 13.07 10.91
C VAL A 135 -5.77 13.39 9.46
N LEU A 136 -6.40 12.68 8.52
CA LEU A 136 -6.21 12.86 7.07
C LEU A 136 -7.19 13.89 6.49
N LEU A 137 -8.46 13.78 6.85
CA LEU A 137 -9.55 14.64 6.36
C LEU A 137 -10.00 15.66 7.42
N PRO A 138 -10.63 16.78 7.03
CA PRO A 138 -11.42 17.61 7.93
C PRO A 138 -12.74 16.92 8.33
N PRO A 139 -13.32 17.27 9.50
CA PRO A 139 -14.65 16.80 9.86
C PRO A 139 -15.71 17.63 9.12
N LEU A 140 -16.91 17.10 8.88
CA LEU A 140 -18.05 17.93 8.47
C LEU A 140 -18.35 18.97 9.56
N CYS A 141 -18.63 20.21 9.16
CA CYS A 141 -18.97 21.27 10.09
C CYS A 141 -20.45 21.13 10.51
N MET A 142 -20.68 20.65 11.73
CA MET A 142 -22.03 20.51 12.26
C MET A 142 -22.68 21.86 12.56
N SER A 143 -21.90 22.91 12.88
CA SER A 143 -22.42 24.26 13.07
C SER A 143 -22.91 24.88 11.75
N TYR A 144 -22.22 24.61 10.65
CA TYR A 144 -22.66 24.97 9.29
C TYR A 144 -23.96 24.27 8.90
N ASN A 145 -24.09 22.98 9.24
CA ASN A 145 -25.27 22.18 8.90
C ASN A 145 -26.51 22.50 9.75
N HIS A 146 -26.41 23.32 10.81
CA HIS A 146 -27.54 23.67 11.67
C HIS A 146 -27.83 25.18 11.67
N GLY A 147 -29.12 25.55 11.71
CA GLY A 147 -29.57 26.95 11.69
C GLY A 147 -29.84 27.48 10.29
N GLU A 148 -30.08 28.79 10.19
CA GLU A 148 -30.51 29.50 8.98
C GLU A 148 -29.36 30.32 8.37
N GLY A 149 -29.52 30.73 7.10
CA GLY A 149 -28.51 31.48 6.37
C GLY A 149 -27.29 30.67 5.92
N ASP A 150 -26.45 31.33 5.12
CA ASP A 150 -25.39 30.74 4.29
C ASP A 150 -24.35 29.93 5.08
N TYR A 151 -24.11 30.31 6.34
CA TYR A 151 -23.15 29.66 7.25
C TYR A 151 -23.81 28.92 8.42
N GLY A 152 -25.14 28.88 8.51
CA GLY A 152 -25.86 28.34 9.65
C GLY A 152 -25.42 29.00 10.97
N ARG A 153 -25.02 28.18 11.95
CA ARG A 153 -24.45 28.61 13.25
C ARG A 153 -22.91 28.59 13.26
N CYS A 154 -22.24 28.66 12.12
CA CYS A 154 -20.78 28.68 12.05
C CYS A 154 -20.22 30.11 12.16
N ASP A 155 -19.82 30.50 13.37
CA ASP A 155 -19.21 31.82 13.63
C ASP A 155 -17.89 32.05 12.88
N ASP A 156 -17.11 31.00 12.66
CA ASP A 156 -15.83 31.05 11.90
C ASP A 156 -16.03 31.41 10.41
N LYS A 157 -17.22 31.14 9.86
CA LYS A 157 -17.57 31.31 8.44
C LYS A 157 -16.52 30.71 7.50
N ASP A 158 -16.02 31.49 6.53
CA ASP A 158 -15.00 31.04 5.56
C ASP A 158 -13.71 30.56 6.21
N ASN A 159 -13.39 31.02 7.44
CA ASN A 159 -12.19 30.63 8.16
C ASN A 159 -12.29 29.26 8.84
N CYS A 160 -13.48 28.64 8.93
CA CYS A 160 -13.65 27.38 9.64
C CYS A 160 -12.71 26.27 9.15
N THR A 161 -12.36 25.34 10.04
CA THR A 161 -11.48 24.19 9.74
C THR A 161 -12.23 22.87 9.63
N GLY A 162 -13.56 22.90 9.83
CA GLY A 162 -14.49 21.86 9.42
C GLY A 162 -15.01 22.14 8.01
N LEU A 163 -15.39 21.09 7.29
CA LEU A 163 -15.85 21.13 5.91
C LEU A 163 -17.31 21.60 5.83
N HIS A 164 -17.54 22.71 5.12
CA HIS A 164 -18.87 23.26 4.83
C HIS A 164 -19.47 22.57 3.60
N ILE A 165 -20.02 21.37 3.79
CA ILE A 165 -20.84 20.65 2.80
C ILE A 165 -22.11 20.15 3.51
N CYS A 166 -23.22 20.12 2.78
CA CYS A 166 -24.51 19.61 3.24
C CYS A 166 -24.42 18.14 3.68
N GLU A 167 -24.73 17.86 4.94
CA GLU A 167 -24.74 16.49 5.47
C GLU A 167 -25.77 15.61 4.73
N GLY A 168 -26.96 16.14 4.42
CA GLY A 168 -27.99 15.42 3.66
C GLY A 168 -27.54 15.03 2.24
N TYR A 169 -26.72 15.85 1.59
CA TYR A 169 -26.11 15.52 0.29
C TYR A 169 -25.09 14.39 0.40
N ILE A 170 -24.25 14.39 1.44
CA ILE A 170 -23.38 13.25 1.74
C ILE A 170 -24.25 12.01 2.01
N GLN A 171 -25.25 12.10 2.87
CA GLN A 171 -26.13 10.98 3.22
C GLN A 171 -26.99 10.47 2.04
N GLY A 172 -27.20 11.27 1.00
CA GLY A 172 -28.06 10.93 -0.14
C GLY A 172 -29.55 11.16 0.13
N THR A 173 -29.88 12.04 1.07
CA THR A 173 -31.25 12.35 1.55
C THR A 173 -31.68 13.78 1.20
N CYS A 174 -30.99 14.45 0.27
CA CYS A 174 -31.24 15.83 -0.11
C CYS A 174 -31.58 15.95 -1.60
N ASP A 175 -32.88 15.84 -1.89
CA ASP A 175 -33.45 15.98 -3.22
C ASP A 175 -33.31 17.44 -3.68
N SER A 176 -32.35 17.66 -4.58
CA SER A 176 -31.71 18.99 -4.73
C SER A 176 -32.49 19.93 -5.64
N GLY A 177 -33.26 20.84 -5.02
CA GLY A 177 -33.78 22.08 -5.63
C GLY A 177 -33.27 23.30 -4.86
N ASP A 178 -33.95 23.65 -3.77
CA ASP A 178 -33.70 24.85 -2.96
C ASP A 178 -32.83 24.57 -1.70
N CYS A 179 -31.77 23.77 -1.82
CA CYS A 179 -30.91 23.48 -0.66
C CYS A 179 -29.99 24.67 -0.32
N GLY A 180 -30.24 25.34 0.81
CA GLY A 180 -29.40 26.42 1.34
C GLY A 180 -28.04 25.97 1.93
N ARG A 181 -27.44 24.90 1.40
CA ARG A 181 -26.14 24.34 1.82
C ARG A 181 -25.37 23.81 0.62
N SER A 182 -24.05 23.99 0.62
CA SER A 182 -23.16 23.60 -0.47
C SER A 182 -23.18 22.10 -0.74
N HIS A 183 -23.35 21.75 -2.01
CA HIS A 183 -23.23 20.38 -2.53
C HIS A 183 -21.94 20.21 -3.37
N ASP A 184 -21.09 21.24 -3.47
CA ASP A 184 -19.91 21.22 -4.33
C ASP A 184 -18.58 21.25 -3.54
N PHE A 185 -17.79 20.19 -3.69
CA PHE A 185 -16.45 20.10 -3.10
C PHE A 185 -15.41 21.00 -3.80
N PHE A 186 -15.72 21.56 -4.97
CA PHE A 186 -14.88 22.49 -5.72
C PHE A 186 -15.13 23.98 -5.36
N GLU A 187 -16.06 24.28 -4.45
CA GLU A 187 -16.22 25.63 -3.92
C GLU A 187 -14.98 26.11 -3.12
N PRO A 188 -14.74 27.44 -3.03
CA PRO A 188 -13.52 27.99 -2.44
C PRO A 188 -13.24 27.54 -1.01
N HIS A 189 -14.27 27.49 -0.14
CA HIS A 189 -14.08 27.02 1.24
C HIS A 189 -13.82 25.49 1.29
N PRO A 190 -14.66 24.61 0.71
CA PRO A 190 -14.38 23.17 0.64
C PRO A 190 -12.98 22.82 0.11
N MET A 191 -12.56 23.38 -1.04
CA MET A 191 -11.23 23.13 -1.59
C MET A 191 -10.10 23.58 -0.65
N ARG A 192 -10.21 24.78 -0.07
CA ARG A 192 -9.22 25.34 0.85
C ARG A 192 -9.11 24.49 2.12
N THR A 193 -10.24 24.05 2.68
CA THR A 193 -10.30 23.24 3.91
C THR A 193 -9.77 21.81 3.68
N LEU A 194 -9.96 21.24 2.49
CA LEU A 194 -9.33 19.96 2.08
C LEU A 194 -7.81 20.10 1.84
N ARG A 195 -7.39 21.08 1.01
CA ARG A 195 -5.96 21.38 0.77
C ARG A 195 -5.22 21.67 2.08
N GLY A 196 -5.85 22.38 3.02
CA GLY A 196 -5.29 22.68 4.34
C GLY A 196 -5.01 21.45 5.22
N ARG A 197 -5.55 20.27 4.88
CA ARG A 197 -5.16 18.99 5.50
C ARG A 197 -4.07 18.24 4.72
N GLY A 198 -3.85 18.58 3.46
CA GLY A 198 -2.92 17.91 2.55
C GLY A 198 -3.60 17.02 1.51
N VAL A 199 -4.88 17.23 1.22
CA VAL A 199 -5.60 16.47 0.18
C VAL A 199 -5.26 17.02 -1.21
N PRO A 200 -4.76 16.19 -2.15
CA PRO A 200 -4.45 16.61 -3.52
C PRO A 200 -5.68 17.04 -4.32
N SER A 201 -5.51 17.92 -5.29
CA SER A 201 -6.64 18.47 -6.07
C SER A 201 -7.33 17.43 -6.96
N GLY A 202 -6.58 16.48 -7.53
CA GLY A 202 -7.16 15.35 -8.27
C GLY A 202 -8.04 14.43 -7.40
N MET A 203 -7.90 14.48 -6.08
CA MET A 203 -8.65 13.68 -5.12
C MET A 203 -9.96 14.34 -4.68
N VAL A 204 -10.19 15.62 -5.00
CA VAL A 204 -11.41 16.36 -4.57
C VAL A 204 -12.67 15.71 -5.15
N GLY A 205 -12.61 15.20 -6.38
CA GLY A 205 -13.72 14.51 -7.04
C GLY A 205 -14.17 13.20 -6.36
N SER A 206 -13.28 12.52 -5.61
CA SER A 206 -13.66 11.31 -4.85
C SER A 206 -14.14 11.60 -3.43
N MET A 207 -14.12 12.86 -2.98
CA MET A 207 -14.49 13.18 -1.60
C MET A 207 -15.94 12.81 -1.26
N LEU A 208 -16.89 12.91 -2.18
CA LEU A 208 -18.28 12.51 -1.94
C LEU A 208 -18.41 11.03 -1.55
N SER A 209 -17.76 10.12 -2.28
CA SER A 209 -17.77 8.68 -1.94
C SER A 209 -16.95 8.42 -0.67
N VAL A 210 -15.83 9.11 -0.47
CA VAL A 210 -15.02 9.02 0.75
C VAL A 210 -15.83 9.38 2.01
N TYR A 211 -16.54 10.52 2.03
CA TYR A 211 -17.38 10.89 3.17
C TYR A 211 -18.60 9.98 3.34
N ARG A 212 -19.20 9.47 2.25
CA ARG A 212 -20.25 8.43 2.32
C ARG A 212 -19.74 7.18 3.01
N ASN A 213 -18.58 6.67 2.59
CA ASN A 213 -17.94 5.50 3.19
C ASN A 213 -17.65 5.73 4.69
N ILE A 214 -17.16 6.91 5.08
CA ILE A 214 -16.96 7.29 6.50
C ILE A 214 -18.29 7.22 7.28
N LEU A 215 -19.38 7.78 6.76
CA LEU A 215 -20.69 7.76 7.44
C LEU A 215 -21.30 6.36 7.52
N VAL A 216 -21.03 5.49 6.54
CA VAL A 216 -21.42 4.07 6.56
C VAL A 216 -20.62 3.29 7.61
N LEU A 217 -19.28 3.35 7.58
CA LEU A 217 -18.42 2.61 8.51
C LEU A 217 -18.60 3.02 9.98
N ARG A 218 -19.15 4.21 10.22
CA ARG A 218 -19.52 4.73 11.55
C ARG A 218 -20.90 4.29 12.05
N GLY A 219 -21.73 3.68 11.19
CA GLY A 219 -23.15 3.38 11.50
C GLY A 219 -24.03 4.64 11.66
N THR A 220 -23.54 5.80 11.23
CA THR A 220 -24.31 7.06 11.17
C THR A 220 -25.30 7.05 10.00
N LEU A 221 -24.90 6.46 8.86
CA LEU A 221 -25.85 5.95 7.87
C LEU A 221 -26.33 4.57 8.30
N LYS A 222 -27.65 4.36 8.30
CA LYS A 222 -28.29 3.07 8.64
C LYS A 222 -28.69 2.32 7.39
N SER A 223 -28.02 1.20 7.11
CA SER A 223 -28.57 0.19 6.20
C SER A 223 -29.81 -0.45 6.80
N ASN A 224 -30.83 -0.77 6.01
CA ASN A 224 -32.08 -1.40 6.47
C ASN A 224 -31.94 -2.92 6.73
N ALA A 225 -30.76 -3.39 7.16
CA ALA A 225 -30.44 -4.79 7.41
C ALA A 225 -30.72 -5.19 8.88
N GLY A 226 -31.89 -5.80 9.12
CA GLY A 226 -32.39 -6.09 10.46
C GLY A 226 -31.85 -7.38 11.13
N ALA A 227 -30.96 -7.20 12.12
CA ALA A 227 -30.86 -7.99 13.36
C ALA A 227 -30.90 -9.56 13.30
N ARG A 228 -29.73 -10.20 13.23
CA ARG A 228 -29.42 -11.60 13.67
C ARG A 228 -27.89 -11.77 13.70
N THR A 229 -27.21 -12.46 14.64
CA THR A 229 -27.59 -13.03 15.96
C THR A 229 -26.48 -12.83 17.00
N ARG A 230 -26.82 -12.54 18.27
CA ARG A 230 -25.86 -12.62 19.39
C ARG A 230 -25.91 -14.01 20.05
N ARG A 231 -24.93 -14.88 19.82
CA ARG A 231 -24.72 -16.11 20.62
C ARG A 231 -23.42 -16.04 21.43
N ARG A 232 -23.56 -15.80 22.74
CA ARG A 232 -22.46 -15.93 23.71
C ARG A 232 -22.01 -17.40 23.79
N ARG A 233 -20.71 -17.68 23.68
CA ARG A 233 -20.09 -18.92 24.22
C ARG A 233 -19.01 -18.55 25.24
N ARG A 234 -18.75 -19.45 26.19
CA ARG A 234 -18.06 -19.16 27.46
C ARG A 234 -17.27 -20.39 27.92
N GLY A 235 -16.01 -20.21 28.31
CA GLY A 235 -15.09 -21.26 28.79
C GLY A 235 -14.03 -21.64 27.74
N LYS A 236 -12.88 -22.22 28.11
CA LYS A 236 -12.37 -22.57 29.46
C LYS A 236 -10.82 -22.59 29.47
N ARG A 237 -10.18 -22.53 30.65
CA ARG A 237 -8.71 -22.41 30.84
C ARG A 237 -7.92 -23.74 30.77
N GLY A 238 -6.65 -23.61 30.36
CA GLY A 238 -5.45 -24.44 30.59
C GLY A 238 -4.29 -23.84 29.76
N GLY A 239 -2.99 -23.80 30.12
CA GLY A 239 -2.23 -24.35 31.26
C GLY A 239 -1.57 -25.69 30.93
N ALA A 240 -0.24 -25.89 30.87
CA ALA A 240 0.94 -25.00 31.04
C ALA A 240 2.03 -25.34 29.96
N THR A 241 3.37 -25.21 30.02
CA THR A 241 4.38 -24.99 31.10
C THR A 241 5.63 -24.24 30.53
N THR A 242 6.89 -24.54 30.93
CA THR A 242 8.14 -23.78 30.63
C THR A 242 9.41 -24.64 30.47
N THR A 243 10.42 -24.13 29.75
CA THR A 243 11.87 -24.51 29.82
C THR A 243 12.75 -23.37 29.23
N SER A 244 14.08 -23.33 29.49
CA SER A 244 14.98 -22.26 29.00
C SER A 244 16.50 -22.60 29.04
N GLY A 245 17.29 -21.96 28.16
CA GLY A 245 18.77 -21.89 28.09
C GLY A 245 19.18 -21.20 26.76
N VAL A 246 20.07 -20.18 26.61
CA VAL A 246 21.37 -19.78 27.24
C VAL A 246 22.54 -20.61 26.67
N ALA A 247 23.58 -20.08 25.99
CA ALA A 247 23.96 -18.73 25.50
C ALA A 247 24.82 -18.86 24.18
N LYS A 248 25.79 -18.03 23.72
CA LYS A 248 26.52 -16.83 24.22
C LYS A 248 27.23 -16.02 23.07
N ASP A 249 27.74 -14.84 23.41
CA ASP A 249 28.68 -13.85 22.81
C ASP A 249 29.39 -14.02 21.43
N GLU A 250 29.43 -12.88 20.68
CA GLU A 250 30.59 -12.20 20.00
C GLU A 250 31.43 -12.86 18.85
N SER A 251 31.89 -12.16 17.80
CA SER A 251 31.67 -10.76 17.33
C SER A 251 31.99 -10.53 15.83
N SER A 252 31.54 -9.39 15.30
CA SER A 252 32.13 -8.60 14.18
C SER A 252 32.00 -9.10 12.72
N PRO A 253 32.07 -8.20 11.70
CA PRO A 253 31.34 -8.41 10.43
C PRO A 253 32.17 -8.52 9.14
N ALA A 254 31.53 -9.00 8.08
CA ALA A 254 31.97 -8.90 6.68
C ALA A 254 30.84 -8.35 5.79
N ARG A 255 31.16 -7.87 4.58
CA ARG A 255 30.20 -7.27 3.63
C ARG A 255 29.50 -8.34 2.78
N PRO A 256 28.26 -8.11 2.32
CA PRO A 256 27.66 -8.91 1.25
C PRO A 256 28.28 -8.54 -0.10
N GLU A 257 28.61 -9.56 -0.88
CA GLU A 257 29.04 -9.49 -2.28
C GLU A 257 28.02 -10.29 -3.10
N ILE A 258 27.65 -9.81 -4.30
CA ILE A 258 26.58 -10.42 -5.10
C ILE A 258 27.14 -11.67 -5.79
N SER A 259 26.69 -12.86 -5.37
CA SER A 259 27.09 -14.14 -5.96
C SER A 259 26.07 -14.63 -6.98
N GLU A 260 26.52 -14.97 -8.19
CA GLU A 260 25.70 -15.52 -9.27
C GLU A 260 25.28 -16.99 -9.04
N ILE A 261 24.27 -17.47 -9.77
CA ILE A 261 23.98 -18.91 -9.88
C ILE A 261 24.85 -19.51 -10.97
N CYS A 262 25.72 -20.48 -10.62
CA CYS A 262 26.49 -21.23 -11.61
C CYS A 262 25.59 -22.08 -12.52
N LEU A 263 25.84 -22.01 -13.84
CA LEU A 263 25.04 -22.66 -14.88
C LEU A 263 25.49 -24.12 -15.13
N PRO A 264 24.65 -24.97 -15.77
CA PRO A 264 24.78 -26.45 -15.71
C PRO A 264 26.02 -27.11 -16.35
N ALA A 265 27.00 -26.35 -16.84
CA ALA A 265 28.20 -26.90 -17.50
C ALA A 265 29.25 -27.44 -16.49
N ASP A 266 29.41 -26.80 -15.33
CA ASP A 266 30.50 -27.08 -14.37
C ASP A 266 30.05 -27.33 -12.92
N CYS A 267 28.74 -27.33 -12.65
CA CYS A 267 28.20 -27.53 -11.29
C CYS A 267 28.37 -28.97 -10.80
N LYS A 268 29.15 -29.17 -9.73
CA LYS A 268 29.28 -30.47 -9.04
C LYS A 268 28.33 -30.67 -7.86
N GLU A 269 27.62 -29.63 -7.43
CA GLU A 269 26.65 -29.70 -6.33
C GLU A 269 25.34 -28.98 -6.74
N GLY A 270 24.20 -29.65 -6.56
CA GLY A 270 22.86 -29.06 -6.53
C GLY A 270 22.35 -28.34 -7.80
N ASN A 271 21.66 -29.07 -8.69
CA ASN A 271 20.86 -28.43 -9.74
C ASN A 271 19.70 -27.62 -9.13
N SER A 272 19.76 -26.29 -9.22
CA SER A 272 18.59 -25.44 -8.98
C SER A 272 17.60 -25.56 -10.13
N LYS A 273 16.29 -25.47 -9.83
CA LYS A 273 15.20 -25.69 -10.80
C LYS A 273 14.70 -24.43 -11.49
N MET A 274 15.04 -23.26 -10.96
CA MET A 274 14.48 -21.96 -11.37
C MET A 274 15.62 -20.99 -11.70
N PRO A 275 15.39 -19.95 -12.54
CA PRO A 275 16.41 -18.94 -12.85
C PRO A 275 16.70 -17.97 -11.69
N TYR A 276 16.05 -18.16 -10.54
CA TYR A 276 16.20 -17.40 -9.30
C TYR A 276 16.15 -18.33 -8.09
N GLN A 277 16.76 -17.92 -6.98
CA GLN A 277 16.76 -18.68 -5.72
C GLN A 277 16.90 -17.74 -4.53
N TRP A 278 16.01 -17.87 -3.54
CA TRP A 278 16.00 -16.99 -2.36
C TRP A 278 16.52 -17.72 -1.13
N GLN A 279 17.43 -17.07 -0.40
CA GLN A 279 18.11 -17.65 0.75
C GLN A 279 18.14 -16.69 1.95
N PHE A 280 18.18 -17.23 3.16
CA PHE A 280 18.44 -16.49 4.39
C PHE A 280 19.70 -16.99 5.09
N LYS A 281 20.38 -16.11 5.83
CA LYS A 281 21.60 -16.43 6.55
C LYS A 281 21.26 -17.06 7.91
N ALA A 282 21.32 -18.39 7.97
CA ALA A 282 21.17 -19.16 9.19
C ALA A 282 22.56 -19.37 9.82
N ARG A 283 22.89 -18.58 10.86
CA ARG A 283 24.25 -18.48 11.42
C ARG A 283 25.22 -17.99 10.34
N GLU A 284 26.14 -18.83 9.88
CA GLU A 284 27.07 -18.54 8.77
C GLU A 284 26.77 -19.35 7.49
N THR A 285 25.65 -20.06 7.44
CA THR A 285 25.22 -20.87 6.29
C THR A 285 23.97 -20.29 5.63
N TRP A 286 24.03 -20.02 4.33
CA TRP A 286 22.86 -19.68 3.54
C TRP A 286 21.94 -20.88 3.40
N THR A 287 20.66 -20.69 3.70
CA THR A 287 19.62 -21.71 3.68
C THR A 287 18.48 -21.27 2.76
N ASP A 288 17.97 -22.16 1.92
CA ASP A 288 16.91 -21.84 0.96
C ASP A 288 15.56 -21.56 1.63
N PHE A 289 14.82 -20.60 1.11
CA PHE A 289 13.41 -20.43 1.46
C PHE A 289 12.55 -21.48 0.75
N SER A 290 11.81 -22.26 1.54
CA SER A 290 10.86 -23.28 1.04
C SER A 290 9.68 -22.71 0.23
N ILE A 291 9.53 -21.38 0.18
CA ILE A 291 8.51 -20.66 -0.60
C ILE A 291 9.15 -19.62 -1.54
N SER A 292 10.32 -19.94 -2.12
CA SER A 292 11.06 -19.03 -3.03
C SER A 292 10.23 -18.51 -4.22
N GLU A 293 9.24 -19.26 -4.70
CA GLU A 293 8.32 -18.83 -5.76
C GLU A 293 7.33 -17.75 -5.28
N ASP A 294 6.84 -17.85 -4.04
CA ASP A 294 5.99 -16.80 -3.45
C ASP A 294 6.80 -15.51 -3.21
N ILE A 295 8.07 -15.68 -2.81
CA ILE A 295 9.02 -14.59 -2.56
C ILE A 295 9.36 -13.85 -3.86
N GLU A 296 9.71 -14.57 -4.93
CA GLU A 296 9.95 -13.96 -6.24
C GLU A 296 8.68 -13.29 -6.80
N ARG A 297 7.51 -13.93 -6.70
CA ARG A 297 6.26 -13.39 -7.27
C ARG A 297 5.83 -12.06 -6.64
N ASP A 298 6.00 -11.88 -5.32
CA ASP A 298 5.75 -10.58 -4.68
C ASP A 298 6.97 -9.63 -4.81
N PHE A 299 8.20 -10.10 -5.06
CA PHE A 299 9.34 -9.25 -5.48
C PHE A 299 9.08 -8.61 -6.84
N CYS A 300 8.80 -9.42 -7.87
CA CYS A 300 8.50 -8.98 -9.24
C CYS A 300 7.20 -8.18 -9.40
N ASN A 301 6.51 -7.86 -8.30
CA ASN A 301 5.35 -6.98 -8.27
C ASN A 301 5.75 -5.63 -7.63
N PRO A 302 5.85 -4.53 -8.41
CA PRO A 302 6.27 -3.24 -7.87
C PRO A 302 5.26 -2.67 -6.86
N SER A 303 3.99 -3.11 -6.83
CA SER A 303 3.05 -2.73 -5.77
C SER A 303 3.31 -3.45 -4.43
N CYS A 304 4.09 -4.53 -4.43
CA CYS A 304 4.59 -5.23 -3.24
C CYS A 304 6.05 -4.86 -2.92
N ALA A 305 6.58 -3.79 -3.54
CA ALA A 305 7.94 -3.22 -3.56
C ALA A 305 8.98 -3.62 -2.50
N SER A 306 8.57 -3.92 -1.28
CA SER A 306 9.48 -4.14 -0.15
C SER A 306 9.21 -5.41 0.64
N PHE A 307 8.21 -6.26 0.30
CA PHE A 307 7.68 -7.15 1.34
C PHE A 307 6.94 -8.46 0.96
N ILE A 308 7.22 -9.56 1.69
CA ILE A 308 6.38 -10.80 1.75
C ILE A 308 6.05 -11.23 3.17
N ALA A 309 4.76 -11.46 3.45
CA ALA A 309 4.32 -12.16 4.64
C ALA A 309 4.55 -13.67 4.49
N LEU A 310 5.70 -14.16 4.93
CA LEU A 310 5.87 -15.58 5.25
C LEU A 310 4.74 -15.99 6.23
N SER A 311 4.12 -17.15 6.01
CA SER A 311 2.92 -17.62 6.73
C SER A 311 2.95 -17.33 8.24
N VAL A 312 1.96 -16.54 8.71
CA VAL A 312 1.44 -16.14 10.06
C VAL A 312 2.34 -16.27 11.33
N LYS A 313 3.25 -17.23 11.39
CA LYS A 313 4.21 -17.49 12.47
C LYS A 313 5.66 -17.11 12.12
N CYS A 314 5.96 -16.78 10.86
CA CYS A 314 7.31 -16.48 10.40
C CYS A 314 7.58 -14.97 10.34
N ASP A 315 8.84 -14.58 10.46
CA ASP A 315 9.25 -13.18 10.46
C ASP A 315 9.20 -12.53 9.05
N PRO A 316 9.08 -11.20 8.97
CA PRO A 316 8.88 -10.46 7.74
C PRO A 316 10.14 -10.38 6.83
N VAL A 317 10.06 -10.82 5.56
CA VAL A 317 11.11 -10.61 4.52
C VAL A 317 10.97 -9.23 3.88
N CYS A 318 11.93 -8.34 4.11
CA CYS A 318 12.00 -6.99 3.56
C CYS A 318 13.02 -6.88 2.41
N PHE A 319 12.59 -6.43 1.23
CA PHE A 319 13.46 -6.27 0.05
C PHE A 319 14.38 -5.03 0.14
N ASP A 320 13.87 -3.89 0.63
CA ASP A 320 14.64 -2.63 0.77
C ASP A 320 15.96 -2.82 1.54
N THR A 321 15.96 -3.72 2.51
CA THR A 321 17.09 -4.01 3.41
C THR A 321 17.69 -5.40 3.19
N MET A 322 17.06 -6.25 2.37
CA MET A 322 17.39 -7.68 2.23
C MET A 322 17.52 -8.39 3.59
N THR A 323 16.45 -8.35 4.40
CA THR A 323 16.42 -8.98 5.75
C THR A 323 15.13 -9.72 6.04
N CYS A 324 15.18 -10.79 6.83
CA CYS A 324 14.04 -11.54 7.37
C CYS A 324 14.08 -11.54 8.90
N GLY A 325 13.36 -10.61 9.53
CA GLY A 325 13.53 -10.36 10.97
C GLY A 325 14.99 -10.02 11.31
N PRO A 326 15.69 -10.81 12.16
CA PRO A 326 17.11 -10.61 12.46
C PRO A 326 18.08 -11.21 11.43
N HIS A 327 17.60 -11.93 10.40
CA HIS A 327 18.44 -12.62 9.43
C HIS A 327 18.72 -11.77 8.18
N GLU A 328 19.94 -11.83 7.64
CA GLU A 328 20.23 -11.39 6.28
C GLU A 328 19.51 -12.29 5.26
N VAL A 329 19.11 -11.73 4.12
CA VAL A 329 18.49 -12.42 2.98
C VAL A 329 19.29 -12.11 1.72
N ARG A 330 19.25 -13.02 0.73
CA ARG A 330 19.72 -12.72 -0.62
C ARG A 330 18.82 -13.38 -1.68
N ARG A 331 18.67 -12.68 -2.81
CA ARG A 331 18.23 -13.25 -4.08
C ARG A 331 19.46 -13.62 -4.90
N LEU A 332 19.52 -14.85 -5.37
CA LEU A 332 20.42 -15.30 -6.42
C LEU A 332 19.64 -15.31 -7.73
N SER A 333 20.30 -15.05 -8.87
CA SER A 333 19.71 -15.26 -10.20
C SER A 333 20.75 -15.62 -11.25
N THR A 334 20.25 -15.98 -12.43
CA THR A 334 21.07 -16.03 -13.65
C THR A 334 21.52 -14.64 -14.08
N ALA A 335 22.49 -14.59 -15.01
CA ALA A 335 23.06 -13.36 -15.52
C ALA A 335 22.00 -12.43 -16.17
N PRO A 336 22.15 -11.10 -16.08
CA PRO A 336 21.32 -10.13 -16.80
C PRO A 336 21.33 -10.34 -18.32
N SER A 337 20.17 -10.18 -18.97
CA SER A 337 20.06 -10.24 -20.43
C SER A 337 20.85 -9.15 -21.16
N VAL A 338 21.14 -8.02 -20.49
CA VAL A 338 22.03 -6.96 -21.01
C VAL A 338 23.51 -7.36 -21.06
N LEU A 339 23.91 -8.43 -20.37
CA LEU A 339 25.28 -8.96 -20.36
C LEU A 339 25.45 -10.22 -21.22
N MET A 340 24.42 -11.08 -21.32
CA MET A 340 24.43 -12.28 -22.18
C MET A 340 23.18 -12.40 -23.07
N PRO A 341 22.94 -11.49 -24.02
CA PRO A 341 21.68 -11.40 -24.78
C PRO A 341 21.35 -12.65 -25.61
N ASP A 342 22.34 -13.42 -26.04
CA ASP A 342 22.15 -14.65 -26.82
C ASP A 342 21.85 -15.89 -25.95
N PHE A 343 21.81 -15.76 -24.62
CA PHE A 343 21.67 -16.89 -23.70
C PHE A 343 20.24 -17.02 -23.13
N ILE A 344 19.61 -18.18 -23.43
CA ILE A 344 18.18 -18.48 -23.27
C ILE A 344 17.67 -18.40 -21.82
N LEU A 345 18.54 -18.51 -20.81
CA LEU A 345 18.18 -18.49 -19.39
C LEU A 345 18.65 -17.21 -18.66
N THR A 346 18.84 -16.09 -19.37
CA THR A 346 19.13 -14.80 -18.73
C THR A 346 17.92 -14.20 -18.02
N THR A 347 18.17 -13.40 -16.98
CA THR A 347 17.15 -12.61 -16.29
C THR A 347 16.93 -11.29 -17.03
N GLU A 348 15.69 -11.00 -17.44
CA GLU A 348 15.31 -9.64 -17.90
C GLU A 348 14.98 -8.77 -16.68
N TRP A 349 15.59 -7.60 -16.58
CA TRP A 349 15.32 -6.64 -15.50
C TRP A 349 14.49 -5.46 -16.00
N LEU A 350 13.31 -5.27 -15.41
CA LEU A 350 12.40 -4.18 -15.67
C LEU A 350 12.51 -3.11 -14.58
N TRP A 351 12.68 -1.85 -14.99
CA TRP A 351 12.77 -0.71 -14.07
C TRP A 351 11.43 0.02 -14.00
N TYR A 352 11.00 0.31 -12.78
CA TYR A 352 9.73 0.98 -12.44
C TYR A 352 9.94 2.23 -11.59
N TRP A 353 9.00 3.18 -11.68
CA TRP A 353 8.99 4.41 -10.90
C TRP A 353 7.58 4.64 -10.28
N GLU A 354 7.50 4.88 -8.97
CA GLU A 354 6.25 5.29 -8.30
C GLU A 354 5.88 6.76 -8.62
N ASP A 355 4.63 7.03 -8.97
CA ASP A 355 4.17 8.38 -9.33
C ASP A 355 3.70 9.23 -8.12
N GLU A 356 3.19 10.44 -8.41
CA GLU A 356 2.60 11.33 -7.39
C GLU A 356 1.40 10.69 -6.68
N ASN A 357 0.61 9.89 -7.41
CA ASN A 357 -0.58 9.22 -6.89
C ASN A 357 -0.23 7.99 -6.03
N GLY A 358 0.90 7.33 -6.24
CA GLY A 358 1.30 6.09 -5.56
C GLY A 358 1.12 4.83 -6.42
N GLU A 359 1.14 4.97 -7.75
CA GLU A 359 1.10 3.90 -8.74
C GLU A 359 2.47 3.69 -9.37
N TRP A 360 2.83 2.45 -9.70
CA TRP A 360 4.16 2.10 -10.21
C TRP A 360 4.18 1.94 -11.73
N VAL A 361 4.86 2.85 -12.41
CA VAL A 361 4.89 2.98 -13.88
C VAL A 361 6.18 2.36 -14.44
N PRO A 362 6.14 1.48 -15.47
CA PRO A 362 7.35 0.96 -16.11
C PRO A 362 8.00 2.00 -17.03
N TYR A 363 9.34 2.08 -17.02
CA TYR A 363 10.09 2.99 -17.92
C TYR A 363 9.86 2.74 -19.41
N SER A 364 9.49 1.52 -19.80
CA SER A 364 9.19 1.11 -21.18
C SER A 364 7.73 1.36 -21.62
N SER A 365 6.85 1.86 -20.73
CA SER A 365 5.40 1.76 -20.91
C SER A 365 4.73 2.88 -21.71
N ILE A 366 5.47 3.84 -22.27
CA ILE A 366 4.88 4.98 -22.98
C ILE A 366 4.38 4.59 -24.38
N LYS A 367 3.15 4.08 -24.42
CA LYS A 367 2.38 3.83 -25.65
C LYS A 367 1.38 4.93 -25.99
N GLU A 368 1.33 6.00 -25.20
CA GLU A 368 0.53 7.20 -25.49
C GLU A 368 1.42 8.39 -25.93
N SER A 369 0.94 9.15 -26.91
CA SER A 369 1.75 9.82 -27.94
C SER A 369 2.58 11.05 -27.51
N HIS A 370 2.69 11.37 -26.22
CA HIS A 370 3.16 12.69 -25.77
C HIS A 370 4.18 12.72 -24.61
N ARG A 371 4.64 11.58 -24.07
CA ARG A 371 5.58 11.55 -22.93
C ARG A 371 6.73 10.54 -23.05
N MET A 372 7.33 10.39 -24.24
CA MET A 372 8.43 9.42 -24.40
C MET A 372 9.59 9.73 -23.43
N SER A 373 10.08 8.68 -22.77
CA SER A 373 11.31 8.68 -21.97
C SER A 373 12.52 8.54 -22.90
N SER A 374 13.63 9.21 -22.59
CA SER A 374 14.91 9.02 -23.29
C SER A 374 15.70 7.79 -22.82
N VAL A 375 15.17 7.01 -21.86
CA VAL A 375 15.78 5.78 -21.32
C VAL A 375 14.74 4.68 -21.15
N SER A 376 15.12 3.45 -21.51
CA SER A 376 14.34 2.22 -21.31
C SER A 376 14.83 1.39 -20.10
N SER A 377 14.14 0.31 -19.73
CA SER A 377 14.59 -0.57 -18.64
C SER A 377 15.98 -1.16 -18.87
N SER A 378 16.32 -1.56 -20.11
CA SER A 378 17.63 -2.11 -20.45
C SER A 378 18.73 -1.05 -20.51
N ASP A 379 18.39 0.20 -20.85
CA ASP A 379 19.29 1.34 -20.72
C ASP A 379 19.70 1.61 -19.26
N LEU A 380 18.74 1.46 -18.33
CA LEU A 380 18.98 1.65 -16.91
C LEU A 380 19.74 0.46 -16.32
N GLU A 381 19.31 -0.76 -16.62
CA GLU A 381 19.97 -1.98 -16.16
C GLU A 381 21.44 -2.02 -16.58
N LYS A 382 21.74 -1.73 -17.86
CA LYS A 382 23.13 -1.70 -18.32
C LYS A 382 24.00 -0.72 -17.53
N ARG A 383 23.50 0.49 -17.25
CA ARG A 383 24.22 1.50 -16.46
C ARG A 383 24.36 1.09 -14.98
N TYR A 384 23.38 0.38 -14.43
CA TYR A 384 23.43 -0.16 -13.07
C TYR A 384 24.50 -1.26 -12.92
N GLN A 385 24.64 -2.11 -13.94
CA GLN A 385 25.70 -3.13 -14.03
C GLN A 385 27.10 -2.51 -14.27
N GLU A 386 27.18 -1.34 -14.93
CA GLU A 386 28.42 -0.58 -15.12
C GLU A 386 28.88 0.17 -13.85
N ASP A 387 27.97 0.85 -13.13
CA ASP A 387 28.20 1.39 -11.78
C ASP A 387 26.89 1.55 -10.99
N ASN A 388 26.73 0.74 -9.94
CA ASN A 388 25.57 0.79 -9.04
C ASN A 388 25.51 2.04 -8.12
N ASN A 389 26.43 2.99 -8.27
CA ASN A 389 26.41 4.30 -7.63
C ASN A 389 26.10 5.44 -8.61
N ALA A 390 25.99 5.15 -9.92
CA ALA A 390 25.89 6.16 -10.94
C ALA A 390 24.61 7.00 -10.85
N VAL A 391 24.66 8.14 -11.52
CA VAL A 391 23.55 9.07 -11.69
C VAL A 391 23.22 9.17 -13.18
N VAL A 392 21.98 8.86 -13.53
CA VAL A 392 21.45 8.87 -14.90
C VAL A 392 20.54 10.07 -15.08
N LEU A 393 20.92 10.97 -15.98
CA LEU A 393 20.07 12.07 -16.44
C LEU A 393 19.21 11.60 -17.61
N PHE A 394 17.92 11.88 -17.59
CA PHE A 394 16.97 11.51 -18.64
C PHE A 394 15.89 12.59 -18.84
N THR A 395 15.19 12.54 -19.96
CA THR A 395 14.06 13.45 -20.25
C THR A 395 12.77 12.67 -20.45
N VAL A 396 11.65 13.21 -19.96
CA VAL A 396 10.31 12.70 -20.26
C VAL A 396 9.50 13.83 -20.90
N GLY A 397 9.25 13.73 -22.20
CA GLY A 397 8.61 14.79 -22.99
C GLY A 397 9.47 16.06 -23.12
N LYS A 398 9.31 17.00 -22.18
CA LYS A 398 10.08 18.26 -22.12
C LYS A 398 10.81 18.48 -20.79
N GLU A 399 10.50 17.69 -19.78
CA GLU A 399 11.06 17.85 -18.43
C GLU A 399 12.32 16.98 -18.27
N HIS A 400 13.28 17.49 -17.51
CA HIS A 400 14.56 16.84 -17.21
C HIS A 400 14.51 16.21 -15.81
N TYR A 401 14.99 14.97 -15.71
CA TYR A 401 14.97 14.16 -14.49
C TYR A 401 16.34 13.54 -14.19
N GLU A 402 16.56 13.23 -12.92
CA GLU A 402 17.77 12.59 -12.39
C GLU A 402 17.38 11.31 -11.64
N LEU A 403 18.10 10.22 -11.90
CA LEU A 403 17.95 8.92 -11.27
C LEU A 403 19.30 8.54 -10.66
N SER A 404 19.36 8.29 -9.35
CA SER A 404 20.58 7.79 -8.70
C SER A 404 20.40 6.34 -8.27
N PHE A 405 21.33 5.47 -8.66
CA PHE A 405 21.34 4.06 -8.26
C PHE A 405 21.82 3.85 -6.82
N LYS A 406 22.53 4.82 -6.24
CA LYS A 406 23.09 4.73 -4.89
C LYS A 406 21.96 4.73 -3.85
N GLY A 407 21.62 3.54 -3.36
CA GLY A 407 20.41 3.31 -2.56
C GLY A 407 20.23 4.20 -1.32
N ASN A 408 18.97 4.35 -0.91
CA ASN A 408 18.52 4.95 0.34
C ASN A 408 18.80 6.45 0.55
N THR A 409 18.24 7.34 -0.29
CA THR A 409 17.07 8.20 0.10
C THR A 409 16.67 9.24 -0.97
N LEU A 410 15.46 9.80 -0.82
CA LEU A 410 14.74 10.66 -1.78
C LEU A 410 15.44 11.94 -2.25
N THR A 411 15.40 12.21 -3.56
CA THR A 411 15.54 13.56 -4.16
C THR A 411 14.81 13.59 -5.50
N ALA A 412 13.58 14.14 -5.52
CA ALA A 412 12.69 14.32 -6.69
C ALA A 412 12.46 13.08 -7.59
N CYS A 413 11.21 12.60 -7.64
CA CYS A 413 10.88 11.30 -8.23
C CYS A 413 11.51 10.11 -7.45
N PRO A 414 11.08 8.86 -7.72
CA PRO A 414 10.71 7.94 -6.63
C PRO A 414 11.77 6.92 -6.20
N THR A 415 11.35 6.00 -5.34
CA THR A 415 11.97 4.68 -5.25
C THR A 415 11.94 3.98 -6.61
N PHE A 416 13.07 3.40 -6.99
CA PHE A 416 13.25 2.58 -8.18
C PHE A 416 13.66 1.18 -7.76
N ILE A 417 13.13 0.16 -8.44
CA ILE A 417 13.47 -1.24 -8.16
C ILE A 417 13.69 -1.95 -9.51
N PRO A 418 14.86 -2.59 -9.72
CA PRO A 418 15.03 -3.53 -10.80
C PRO A 418 14.25 -4.81 -10.47
N LEU A 419 13.32 -5.18 -11.34
CA LEU A 419 12.48 -6.37 -11.15
C LEU A 419 12.74 -7.41 -12.25
N SER A 420 13.09 -8.61 -11.83
CA SER A 420 13.26 -9.79 -12.69
C SER A 420 11.94 -10.22 -13.34
N ARG A 421 12.04 -10.91 -14.48
CA ARG A 421 11.00 -11.77 -15.06
C ARG A 421 11.60 -13.05 -15.63
#